data_AF-X1JNU2-F1
#
_entry.id   AF-X1JNU2-F1
#
_cell.length_a   1.000
_cell.length_b   1.000
_cell.length_c   1.000
_cell.angle_alpha   90.00
_cell.angle_beta   90.00
_cell.angle_gamma   90.00
#
_symmetry.space_group_name_H-M   'P 1'
#
loop_
_entity.id
_entity.type
_entity.pdbx_description
1 polymer ?
#
loop_
_entity_poly.entity_id
_entity_poly.type
_entity_poly.pdbx_seq_one_letter_code
_entity_poly.pdbx_strand_id
1 'polypeptide(L)' 'PSAFAALGFDAYNLVLDAIKRVGSADPKAIRDALAATKDYEGCTGIITLDLNGDATKDAIIKTVENGKFKYIATVHPF' A
#
# COMPACT_ATOMS: atom_id res chain seq x y z
N PRO A 1 -7.03 1.49 14.57
CA PRO A 1 -5.59 1.71 14.24
C PRO A 1 -5.46 3.00 13.41
N SER A 2 -4.32 3.68 13.45
CA SER A 2 -4.09 4.84 12.56
C SER A 2 -3.84 4.38 11.13
N ALA A 3 -4.00 5.28 10.15
CA ALA A 3 -3.69 4.96 8.75
C ALA A 3 -2.23 4.52 8.57
N PHE A 4 -1.30 5.15 9.28
CA PHE A 4 0.13 4.79 9.23
C PHE A 4 0.43 3.39 9.79
N ALA A 5 -0.30 2.94 10.80
CA ALA A 5 -0.16 1.57 11.29
C ALA A 5 -0.59 0.54 10.24
N ALA A 6 -1.70 0.80 9.54
CA ALA A 6 -2.17 -0.07 8.44
C ALA A 6 -1.20 -0.04 7.24
N LEU A 7 -0.68 1.14 6.87
CA LEU A 7 0.32 1.27 5.81
C LEU A 7 1.62 0.53 6.15
N GLY A 8 2.09 0.61 7.39
CA GLY A 8 3.27 -0.14 7.83
C GLY A 8 3.06 -1.65 7.78
N PHE A 9 1.86 -2.12 8.15
CA PHE A 9 1.48 -3.54 8.04
C PHE A 9 1.51 -4.01 6.58
N ASP A 10 0.92 -3.25 5.67
CA ASP A 10 0.92 -3.58 4.24
C ASP A 10 2.33 -3.57 3.66
N ALA A 11 3.13 -2.56 3.99
CA ALA A 11 4.51 -2.46 3.50
C ALA A 11 5.35 -3.68 3.91
N TYR A 12 5.23 -4.11 5.17
CA TYR A 12 5.93 -5.31 5.65
C TYR A 12 5.50 -6.57 4.89
N ASN A 13 4.19 -6.79 4.77
CA ASN A 13 3.67 -7.98 4.10
C ASN A 13 3.95 -7.99 2.61
N LEU A 14 3.98 -6.82 1.96
CA LEU A 14 4.32 -6.69 0.55
C LEU A 14 5.80 -7.04 0.29
N VAL A 15 6.71 -6.59 1.16
CA VAL A 15 8.13 -6.98 1.08
C VAL A 15 8.30 -8.48 1.33
N LEU A 16 7.60 -9.02 2.34
CA LEU A 16 7.63 -10.44 2.64
C LEU A 16 7.10 -11.29 1.47
N ASP A 17 6.02 -10.85 0.83
CA ASP A 17 5.48 -11.46 -0.38
C ASP A 17 6.49 -11.44 -1.53
N ALA A 18 7.13 -10.30 -1.79
CA ALA A 18 8.15 -10.20 -2.84
C ALA A 18 9.32 -11.16 -2.59
N ILE A 19 9.81 -11.24 -1.34
CA ILE A 19 10.85 -12.20 -0.93
C ILE A 19 10.41 -13.64 -1.21
N LYS A 20 9.16 -14.00 -0.87
CA LYS A 20 8.61 -15.34 -1.12
C LYS A 20 8.48 -15.64 -2.61
N ARG A 21 8.04 -14.68 -3.43
CA ARG A 21 7.92 -14.84 -4.89
C ARG A 21 9.26 -15.10 -5.56
N VAL A 22 10.33 -14.44 -5.12
CA VAL A 22 11.68 -14.62 -5.70
C VAL A 22 12.47 -15.75 -5.04
N GLY A 23 12.09 -16.19 -3.84
CA GLY A 23 12.78 -17.25 -3.10
C GLY A 23 14.22 -16.89 -2.71
N SER A 24 14.53 -15.60 -2.55
CA SER A 24 15.90 -15.10 -2.37
C SER A 24 15.93 -13.87 -1.46
N ALA A 25 17.07 -13.68 -0.79
CA ALA A 25 17.39 -12.47 -0.03
C ALA A 25 18.19 -11.44 -0.86
N ASP A 26 18.37 -11.67 -2.17
CA ASP A 26 19.07 -10.74 -3.06
C ASP A 26 18.29 -9.41 -3.18
N PRO A 27 18.90 -8.25 -2.83
CA PRO A 27 18.19 -6.97 -2.83
C PRO A 27 17.70 -6.55 -4.20
N LYS A 28 18.42 -6.90 -5.27
CA LYS A 28 18.05 -6.54 -6.64
C LYS A 28 16.80 -7.30 -7.06
N ALA A 29 16.77 -8.61 -6.82
CA ALA A 29 15.62 -9.47 -7.09
C ALA A 29 14.37 -9.04 -6.31
N ILE A 30 14.52 -8.70 -5.03
CA ILE A 30 13.39 -8.23 -4.20
C ILE A 30 12.83 -6.91 -4.75
N ARG A 31 13.69 -5.94 -5.08
CA ARG A 31 13.26 -4.67 -5.69
C ARG A 31 12.50 -4.92 -7.00
N ASP A 32 13.03 -5.77 -7.87
CA ASP A 32 12.40 -6.05 -9.17
C ASP A 32 11.04 -6.75 -9.00
N ALA A 33 10.91 -7.64 -8.01
CA ALA A 33 9.63 -8.25 -7.68
C ALA A 33 8.63 -7.27 -7.05
N LEU A 34 9.09 -6.33 -6.22
CA LEU A 34 8.26 -5.23 -5.71
C LEU A 34 7.74 -4.38 -6.87
N ALA A 35 8.62 -3.95 -7.79
CA ALA A 35 8.23 -3.15 -8.95
C ALA A 35 7.23 -3.87 -9.88
N ALA A 36 7.25 -5.20 -9.91
CA ALA A 36 6.28 -6.01 -10.66
C ALA A 36 4.93 -6.21 -9.93
N THR A 37 4.73 -5.63 -8.73
CA THR A 37 3.51 -5.81 -7.94
C THR A 37 2.32 -5.16 -8.61
N LYS A 38 1.28 -5.97 -8.85
CA LYS A 38 -0.04 -5.52 -9.31
C LYS A 38 -1.12 -6.23 -8.51
N ASP A 39 -2.20 -5.51 -8.25
CA ASP A 39 -3.44 -6.01 -7.66
C ASP A 39 -3.24 -6.74 -6.32
N TYR A 40 -2.24 -6.34 -5.54
CA TYR A 40 -1.99 -6.92 -4.22
C TYR A 40 -3.04 -6.43 -3.22
N GLU A 41 -3.76 -7.35 -2.59
CA GLU A 41 -4.79 -7.03 -1.60
C GLU A 41 -4.17 -6.76 -0.23
N GLY A 42 -4.08 -5.48 0.14
CA GLY A 42 -3.62 -5.02 1.45
C GLY A 42 -4.76 -4.55 2.36
N CYS A 43 -4.44 -4.34 3.64
CA CYS A 43 -5.36 -3.77 4.63
C CYS A 43 -5.83 -2.36 4.24
N THR A 44 -4.99 -1.61 3.53
CA THR A 44 -5.30 -0.26 3.01
C THR A 44 -5.87 -0.29 1.59
N GLY A 45 -6.43 -1.42 1.17
CA GLY A 45 -6.97 -1.63 -0.18
C GLY A 45 -5.93 -2.18 -1.15
N ILE A 46 -6.27 -2.17 -2.44
CA ILE A 46 -5.42 -2.71 -3.50
C ILE A 46 -4.12 -1.89 -3.63
N ILE A 47 -3.02 -2.58 -3.92
CA ILE A 47 -1.70 -2.01 -4.16
C ILE A 47 -1.22 -2.46 -5.54
N THR A 48 -1.10 -1.50 -6.44
CA THR A 48 -0.40 -1.62 -7.72
C THR A 48 0.68 -0.54 -7.74
N LEU A 49 1.93 -0.96 -8.00
CA LEU A 49 3.04 -0.01 -8.15
C LEU A 49 3.16 0.38 -9.63
N ASP A 50 3.29 1.69 -9.87
CA ASP A 50 3.54 2.21 -11.21
C ASP A 50 5.03 2.09 -11.60
N LEU A 51 5.39 2.64 -12.76
CA LEU A 51 6.77 2.58 -13.27
C LEU A 51 7.78 3.35 -12.40
N ASN A 52 7.32 4.29 -11.57
CA ASN A 52 8.16 5.04 -10.63
C ASN A 52 8.27 4.32 -9.27
N GLY A 53 7.48 3.27 -9.06
CA GLY A 53 7.34 2.59 -7.76
C GLY A 53 6.30 3.22 -6.85
N ASP A 54 5.47 4.12 -7.36
CA ASP A 54 4.42 4.78 -6.60
C ASP A 54 3.18 3.89 -6.54
N ALA A 55 2.62 3.74 -5.32
CA ALA A 55 1.39 2.99 -5.12
C ALA A 55 0.18 3.84 -5.52
N THR A 56 -0.56 3.39 -6.53
CA THR A 56 -1.84 4.02 -6.89
C THR A 56 -2.91 3.59 -5.88
N LYS A 57 -3.44 4.55 -5.11
CA LYS A 57 -4.39 4.29 -4.02
C LYS A 57 -5.50 5.33 -3.96
N ASP A 58 -6.65 4.90 -3.46
CA ASP A 58 -7.75 5.79 -3.11
C ASP A 58 -7.38 6.76 -1.98
N ALA A 59 -7.82 8.01 -2.09
CA ALA A 59 -7.70 9.01 -1.05
C ALA A 59 -8.97 9.05 -0.19
N ILE A 60 -8.81 9.02 1.13
CA ILE A 60 -9.93 9.11 2.09
C ILE A 60 -10.03 10.54 2.62
N ILE A 61 -11.12 11.23 2.29
CA ILE A 61 -11.43 12.57 2.80
C ILE A 61 -12.13 12.45 4.15
N LYS A 62 -11.57 13.15 5.14
CA LYS A 62 -12.12 13.23 6.49
C LYS A 62 -12.23 14.68 6.93
N THR A 63 -13.24 14.95 7.73
CA THR A 63 -13.37 16.22 8.45
C THR A 63 -13.12 16.01 9.94
N VAL A 64 -12.77 17.07 10.66
CA VAL A 64 -12.69 17.07 12.12
C VAL A 64 -13.97 17.69 12.67
N GLU A 65 -14.78 16.90 13.37
CA GLU A 65 -15.97 17.36 14.10
C GLU A 65 -15.78 17.04 15.58
N ASN A 66 -15.85 18.04 16.46
CA ASN A 66 -15.70 17.89 17.92
C ASN A 66 -14.42 17.11 18.33
N GLY A 67 -13.30 17.40 17.66
CA GLY A 67 -12.01 16.75 17.92
C GLY A 67 -11.90 15.30 17.42
N LYS A 68 -12.88 14.79 16.67
CA LYS A 68 -12.87 13.44 16.10
C LYS A 68 -12.89 13.50 14.58
N PHE A 69 -12.15 12.60 13.94
CA PHE A 69 -12.21 12.43 12.50
C PHE A 69 -13.50 11.71 12.09
N LYS A 70 -14.21 12.28 11.12
CA LYS A 70 -15.40 11.69 10.50
C LYS A 70 -15.16 11.54 9.00
N TYR A 71 -15.50 10.37 8.47
CA TYR A 71 -15.43 10.09 7.04
C TYR A 71 -16.40 10.97 6.25
N ILE A 72 -15.97 11.48 5.10
CA ILE A 72 -16.79 12.26 4.18
C ILE A 72 -16.91 11.55 2.84
N ALA A 73 -15.79 11.17 2.23
CA ALA A 73 -15.77 10.59 0.90
C ALA A 73 -14.49 9.78 0.65
N THR A 74 -14.55 8.91 -0.36
CA THR A 74 -13.40 8.27 -0.99
C THR A 74 -13.27 8.84 -2.40
N VAL A 75 -12.05 9.22 -2.77
CA VAL A 75 -11.71 9.69 -4.11
C VAL A 75 -10.80 8.65 -4.74
N HIS A 76 -11.26 8.07 -5.85
CA HIS A 76 -10.49 7.10 -6.62
C HIS A 76 -9.50 7.83 -7.55
N PRO A 77 -8.28 7.30 -7.75
CA PRO A 77 -7.42 7.73 -8.84
C PRO A 77 -8.08 7.41 -10.18
N PHE A 78 -7.84 8.28 -11.16
CA PHE A 78 -8.55 8.37 -12.46
C PHE A 78 -8.69 7.04 -13.20
#